data_AF-A0A1D6L334-F1
#
_entry.id   AF-A0A1D6L334-F1
#
_cell.length_a   1.000
_cell.length_b   1.000
_cell.length_c   1.000
_cell.angle_alpha   90.00
_cell.angle_beta   90.00
_cell.angle_gamma   90.00
#
_symmetry.space_group_name_H-M   'P 1'
#
loop_
_entity.id
_entity.type
_entity.pdbx_description
1 polymer ?
#
loop_
_entity_poly.entity_id
_entity_poly.type
_entity_poly.pdbx_seq_one_letter_code
_entity_poly.pdbx_strand_id
1 'polypeptide(L)'
;MLTFASGNTLGVPFVDPSLIRDEQRTAESNLWLLPTPSVFGNTTLVLSRAHNRSYSAKNMTQFLRDIGFEEGVEPYRARIRPLVEALPEPGVPLTCLVGTGVDTVESLVYGDRGFDEAPEKVVYGDGDGTVNLASLIGPIKAWSDSPAQVVEVVELPKVSHSGMLSDKSALEQIIRIIDSINLNATSYHHSS
;
A
#
# COMPACT_ATOMS: atom_id res chain seq x y z
N MET A 1 -7.50 4.72 1.05
CA MET A 1 -8.72 5.25 1.69
C MET A 1 -9.28 6.49 0.98
N LEU A 2 -8.44 7.45 0.54
CA LEU A 2 -8.86 8.63 -0.25
C LEU A 2 -9.79 8.29 -1.42
N THR A 3 -9.35 7.34 -2.25
CA THR A 3 -10.08 6.76 -3.40
C THR A 3 -11.53 6.42 -3.06
N PHE A 4 -11.77 5.79 -1.90
CA PHE A 4 -13.12 5.40 -1.47
C PHE A 4 -13.92 6.57 -0.90
N ALA A 5 -13.29 7.44 -0.11
CA ALA A 5 -14.00 8.52 0.59
C ALA A 5 -14.47 9.62 -0.37
N SER A 6 -13.53 10.23 -1.09
CA SER A 6 -13.77 11.45 -1.88
C SER A 6 -13.23 11.39 -3.30
N GLY A 7 -12.78 10.21 -3.75
CA GLY A 7 -12.23 9.99 -5.09
C GLY A 7 -10.78 10.44 -5.24
N ASN A 8 -10.06 9.82 -6.18
CA ASN A 8 -8.68 10.18 -6.52
C ASN A 8 -8.52 10.28 -8.04
N THR A 9 -8.29 11.48 -8.56
CA THR A 9 -8.16 11.69 -10.01
C THR A 9 -6.82 11.23 -10.59
N LEU A 10 -5.88 10.78 -9.74
CA LEU A 10 -4.52 10.37 -10.14
C LEU A 10 -3.80 11.46 -10.96
N GLY A 11 -4.12 12.73 -10.69
CA GLY A 11 -3.53 13.88 -11.39
C GLY A 11 -4.14 14.17 -12.76
N VAL A 12 -5.20 13.48 -13.18
CA VAL A 12 -5.91 13.81 -14.42
C VAL A 12 -6.66 15.14 -14.23
N PRO A 13 -6.36 16.18 -15.03
CA PRO A 13 -6.97 17.49 -14.86
C PRO A 13 -8.43 17.50 -15.33
N PHE A 14 -9.22 18.41 -14.76
CA PHE A 14 -10.63 18.66 -15.14
C PHE A 14 -11.59 17.48 -14.96
N VAL A 15 -11.23 16.48 -14.15
CA VAL A 15 -12.16 15.40 -13.80
C VAL A 15 -12.71 15.63 -12.40
N ASP A 16 -14.03 15.45 -12.26
CA ASP A 16 -14.72 15.48 -10.98
C ASP A 16 -14.34 14.24 -10.15
N PRO A 17 -13.71 14.40 -8.97
CA PRO A 17 -13.38 13.28 -8.10
C PRO A 17 -14.59 12.46 -7.67
N SER A 18 -15.78 13.08 -7.54
CA SER A 18 -16.99 12.39 -7.12
C SER A 18 -17.49 11.40 -8.18
N LEU A 19 -17.39 11.75 -9.46
CA LEU A 19 -17.74 10.86 -10.57
C LEU A 19 -16.78 9.67 -10.66
N ILE A 20 -15.47 9.94 -10.55
CA ILE A 20 -14.46 8.88 -10.56
C ILE A 20 -14.58 7.99 -9.33
N ARG A 21 -14.93 8.52 -8.16
CA ARG A 21 -15.07 7.75 -6.90
C ARG A 21 -16.01 6.57 -7.09
N ASP A 22 -17.14 6.79 -7.74
CA ASP A 22 -18.15 5.75 -7.91
C ASP A 22 -17.63 4.63 -8.83
N GLU A 23 -16.91 4.97 -9.90
CA GLU A 23 -16.19 3.97 -10.72
C GLU A 23 -15.12 3.24 -9.91
N GLN A 24 -14.28 3.98 -9.18
CA GLN A 24 -13.19 3.41 -8.39
C GLN A 24 -13.67 2.46 -7.30
N ARG A 25 -14.85 2.71 -6.73
CA ARG A 25 -15.50 1.83 -5.76
C ARG A 25 -15.90 0.48 -6.36
N THR A 26 -16.18 0.41 -7.66
CA THR A 26 -16.50 -0.86 -8.35
C THR A 26 -15.29 -1.74 -8.60
N ALA A 27 -14.08 -1.17 -8.58
CA ALA A 27 -12.84 -1.93 -8.76
C ALA A 27 -12.47 -2.69 -7.47
N GLU A 28 -12.73 -3.99 -7.45
CA GLU A 28 -12.40 -4.89 -6.32
C GLU A 28 -10.91 -4.87 -5.92
N SER A 29 -10.02 -4.52 -6.85
CA SER A 29 -8.59 -4.31 -6.56
C SER A 29 -8.37 -3.20 -5.52
N ASN A 30 -9.18 -2.14 -5.53
CA ASN A 30 -9.08 -1.06 -4.53
C ASN A 30 -9.49 -1.57 -3.14
N LEU A 31 -10.49 -2.45 -3.05
CA LEU A 31 -10.88 -3.06 -1.78
C LEU A 31 -9.75 -3.93 -1.23
N TRP A 32 -9.10 -4.70 -2.10
CA TRP A 32 -7.97 -5.55 -1.71
C TRP A 32 -6.79 -4.74 -1.16
N LEU A 33 -6.53 -3.57 -1.72
CA LEU A 33 -5.43 -2.68 -1.31
C LEU A 33 -5.74 -1.82 -0.06
N LEU A 34 -6.86 -2.07 0.63
CA LEU A 34 -7.14 -1.38 1.89
C LEU A 34 -6.12 -1.74 2.99
N PRO A 35 -5.72 -0.78 3.84
CA PRO A 35 -4.75 -1.01 4.91
C PRO A 35 -5.10 -2.19 5.82
N THR A 36 -4.11 -3.03 6.10
CA THR A 36 -4.29 -4.26 6.88
C THR A 36 -4.05 -4.02 8.38
N PRO A 37 -4.84 -4.65 9.28
CA PRO A 37 -4.63 -4.52 10.72
C PRO A 37 -3.27 -5.02 11.21
N SER A 38 -2.69 -6.03 10.55
CA SER A 38 -1.39 -6.61 10.92
C SER A 38 -0.23 -5.62 10.73
N VAL A 39 -0.35 -4.71 9.77
CA VAL A 39 0.67 -3.67 9.51
C VAL A 39 0.35 -2.37 10.22
N PHE A 40 -0.88 -1.88 10.10
CA PHE A 40 -1.24 -0.52 10.53
C PHE A 40 -1.85 -0.47 11.94
N GLY A 41 -2.29 -1.60 12.49
CA GLY A 41 -2.81 -1.69 13.86
C GLY A 41 -3.90 -0.65 14.15
N ASN A 42 -3.67 0.17 15.18
CA ASN A 42 -4.58 1.24 15.62
C ASN A 42 -4.22 2.61 15.05
N THR A 43 -3.28 2.70 14.11
CA THR A 43 -2.86 3.97 13.50
C THR A 43 -4.08 4.66 12.90
N THR A 44 -4.24 5.95 13.21
CA THR A 44 -5.33 6.74 12.63
C THR A 44 -4.99 7.09 11.19
N LEU A 45 -5.75 6.51 10.25
CA LEU A 45 -5.59 6.69 8.81
C LEU A 45 -6.55 7.74 8.26
N VAL A 46 -7.71 7.90 8.91
CA VAL A 46 -8.67 8.96 8.57
C VAL A 46 -9.25 9.54 9.85
N LEU A 47 -9.32 10.86 9.94
CA LEU A 47 -10.05 11.59 10.97
C LEU A 47 -11.20 12.35 10.30
N SER A 48 -12.42 12.17 10.78
CA SER A 48 -13.59 12.91 10.27
C SER A 48 -14.24 13.70 11.40
N ARG A 49 -14.29 15.03 11.25
CA ARG A 49 -14.98 15.90 12.22
C ARG A 49 -16.50 15.77 12.13
N ALA A 50 -17.05 15.69 10.91
CA ALA A 50 -18.47 15.46 10.69
C ALA A 50 -19.01 14.22 11.43
N HIS A 51 -18.24 13.13 11.48
CA HIS A 51 -18.61 11.90 12.16
C HIS A 51 -18.12 11.81 13.61
N ASN A 52 -17.35 12.81 14.09
CA ASN A 52 -16.64 12.79 15.36
C ASN A 52 -15.89 11.46 15.61
N ARG A 53 -15.14 11.00 14.58
CA ARG A 53 -14.57 9.64 14.56
C ARG A 53 -13.18 9.60 13.92
N SER A 54 -12.32 8.72 14.44
CA SER A 54 -11.10 8.26 13.79
C SER A 54 -11.24 6.83 13.25
N TYR A 55 -10.67 6.60 12.08
CA TYR A 55 -10.65 5.32 11.40
C TYR A 55 -9.22 4.81 11.29
N SER A 56 -9.07 3.51 11.54
CA SER A 56 -7.84 2.73 11.45
C SER A 56 -8.11 1.48 10.62
N ALA A 57 -7.08 0.69 10.34
CA ALA A 57 -7.25 -0.59 9.65
C ALA A 57 -8.20 -1.55 10.38
N LYS A 58 -8.32 -1.47 11.72
CA LYS A 58 -9.19 -2.37 12.51
C LYS A 58 -10.68 -2.08 12.42
N ASN A 59 -11.08 -0.85 12.09
CA ASN A 59 -12.50 -0.47 11.98
C ASN A 59 -12.87 -0.08 10.54
N MET A 60 -12.21 -0.70 9.56
CA MET A 60 -12.42 -0.46 8.13
C MET A 60 -13.88 -0.67 7.71
N THR A 61 -14.58 -1.65 8.25
CA THR A 61 -16.01 -1.85 7.95
C THR A 61 -16.85 -0.65 8.36
N GLN A 62 -16.57 -0.02 9.50
CA GLN A 62 -17.25 1.21 9.92
C GLN A 62 -16.91 2.38 8.98
N PHE A 63 -15.65 2.48 8.54
CA PHE A 63 -15.26 3.47 7.54
C PHE A 63 -16.07 3.33 6.25
N LEU A 64 -16.18 2.11 5.70
CA LEU A 64 -16.95 1.86 4.47
C LEU A 64 -18.44 2.23 4.61
N ARG A 65 -19.03 2.00 5.80
CA ARG A 65 -20.40 2.43 6.11
C ARG A 65 -20.53 3.96 6.14
N ASP A 66 -19.64 4.62 6.87
CA ASP A 66 -19.71 6.07 7.11
C ASP A 66 -19.42 6.90 5.84
N ILE A 67 -18.69 6.36 4.86
CA ILE A 67 -18.52 6.99 3.54
C ILE A 67 -19.69 6.71 2.57
N GLY A 68 -20.74 6.03 3.04
CA GLY A 68 -21.89 5.64 2.22
C GLY A 68 -21.61 4.51 1.22
N PHE A 69 -20.63 3.64 1.48
CA PHE A 69 -20.27 2.49 0.62
C PHE A 69 -20.52 1.15 1.33
N GLU A 70 -21.77 0.98 1.78
CA GLU A 70 -22.24 -0.21 2.50
C GLU A 70 -22.01 -1.52 1.72
N GLU A 71 -22.18 -1.49 0.40
CA GLU A 71 -22.01 -2.65 -0.48
C GLU A 71 -20.58 -3.22 -0.47
N GLY A 72 -19.56 -2.41 -0.13
CA GLY A 72 -18.17 -2.86 0.01
C GLY A 72 -17.89 -3.60 1.32
N VAL A 73 -18.79 -3.54 2.30
CA VAL A 73 -18.54 -4.07 3.66
C VAL A 73 -18.42 -5.59 3.67
N GLU A 74 -19.39 -6.29 3.07
CA GLU A 74 -19.38 -7.76 3.03
C GLU A 74 -18.26 -8.33 2.14
N PRO A 75 -18.01 -7.81 0.93
CA PRO A 75 -16.78 -8.07 0.16
C PRO A 75 -15.50 -7.97 0.99
N TYR A 76 -15.31 -6.85 1.68
CA TYR A 76 -14.13 -6.63 2.52
C TYR A 76 -14.03 -7.67 3.63
N ARG A 77 -15.12 -7.89 4.38
CA ARG A 77 -15.14 -8.80 5.53
C ARG A 77 -14.92 -10.25 5.13
N ALA A 78 -15.62 -10.71 4.10
CA ALA A 78 -15.68 -12.14 3.76
C ALA A 78 -14.56 -12.59 2.83
N ARG A 79 -14.05 -11.71 1.96
CA ARG A 79 -13.02 -12.06 0.96
C ARG A 79 -11.69 -11.41 1.24
N ILE A 80 -11.66 -10.09 1.43
CA ILE A 80 -10.38 -9.36 1.50
C ILE A 80 -9.66 -9.58 2.81
N ARG A 81 -10.36 -9.37 3.94
CA ARG A 81 -9.75 -9.45 5.27
C ARG A 81 -9.03 -10.79 5.53
N PRO A 82 -9.61 -11.97 5.21
CA PRO A 82 -8.89 -13.24 5.36
C PRO A 82 -7.62 -13.36 4.50
N LEU A 83 -7.59 -12.74 3.31
CA LEU A 83 -6.45 -12.82 2.39
C LEU A 83 -5.25 -11.99 2.87
N VAL A 84 -5.49 -10.92 3.63
CA VAL A 84 -4.45 -9.93 3.99
C VAL A 84 -4.05 -9.98 5.47
N GLU A 85 -4.75 -10.80 6.28
CA GLU A 85 -4.41 -11.02 7.69
C GLU A 85 -3.17 -11.89 7.87
N ALA A 86 -2.90 -12.80 6.93
CA ALA A 86 -1.71 -13.63 6.92
C ALA A 86 -0.77 -13.20 5.78
N LEU A 87 0.52 -13.10 6.08
CA LEU A 87 1.58 -12.88 5.10
C LEU A 87 2.47 -14.13 5.10
N PRO A 88 2.01 -15.25 4.50
CA PRO A 88 2.80 -16.48 4.48
C PRO A 88 4.14 -16.24 3.76
N GLU A 89 5.17 -16.96 4.19
CA GLU A 89 6.47 -16.91 3.55
C GLU A 89 6.39 -17.43 2.10
N PRO A 90 7.04 -16.78 1.13
CA PRO A 90 7.04 -17.24 -0.26
C PRO A 90 7.81 -18.55 -0.51
N GLY A 91 8.72 -18.96 0.39
CA GLY A 91 9.47 -20.21 0.28
C GLY A 91 10.60 -20.20 -0.76
N VAL A 92 10.97 -19.02 -1.26
CA VAL A 92 12.08 -18.80 -2.21
C VAL A 92 12.89 -17.59 -1.75
N PRO A 93 14.20 -17.50 -2.05
CA PRO A 93 14.97 -16.30 -1.74
C PRO A 93 14.35 -15.05 -2.38
N LEU A 94 14.22 -13.97 -1.61
CA LEU A 94 13.64 -12.72 -2.06
C LEU A 94 14.66 -11.60 -1.96
N THR A 95 14.67 -10.71 -2.95
CA THR A 95 15.25 -9.38 -2.83
C THR A 95 14.13 -8.36 -2.96
N CYS A 96 13.81 -7.65 -1.88
CA CYS A 96 12.78 -6.62 -1.83
C CYS A 96 13.40 -5.24 -2.12
N LEU A 97 13.01 -4.64 -3.24
CA LEU A 97 13.36 -3.25 -3.58
C LEU A 97 12.33 -2.29 -2.97
N VAL A 98 12.78 -1.34 -2.16
CA VAL A 98 11.90 -0.45 -1.39
C VAL A 98 12.22 1.01 -1.70
N GLY A 99 11.28 1.73 -2.30
CA GLY A 99 11.36 3.18 -2.46
C GLY A 99 11.15 3.89 -1.11
N THR A 100 12.00 4.86 -0.79
CA THR A 100 11.94 5.62 0.48
C THR A 100 12.16 7.11 0.23
N GLY A 101 11.83 7.96 1.20
CA GLY A 101 12.06 9.40 1.18
C GLY A 101 11.19 10.18 0.20
N VAL A 102 10.05 9.62 -0.24
CA VAL A 102 9.06 10.31 -1.07
C VAL A 102 7.79 10.54 -0.26
N ASP A 103 7.32 11.79 -0.19
CA ASP A 103 6.13 12.17 0.57
C ASP A 103 4.92 11.30 0.18
N THR A 104 4.47 10.48 1.13
CA THR A 104 3.41 9.48 0.92
C THR A 104 2.28 9.71 1.91
N VAL A 105 1.04 9.66 1.43
CA VAL A 105 -0.15 9.92 2.27
C VAL A 105 -0.27 8.88 3.39
N GLU A 106 -0.17 9.31 4.65
CA GLU A 106 -0.35 8.45 5.83
C GLU A 106 -1.72 8.62 6.48
N SER A 107 -2.23 9.86 6.51
CA SER A 107 -3.58 10.10 7.05
C SER A 107 -4.30 11.27 6.40
N LEU A 108 -5.62 11.21 6.45
CA LEU A 108 -6.54 12.18 5.87
C LEU A 108 -7.39 12.81 6.96
N VAL A 109 -7.53 14.13 6.96
CA VAL A 109 -8.41 14.85 7.89
C VAL A 109 -9.55 15.50 7.10
N TYR A 110 -10.76 15.03 7.35
CA TYR A 110 -12.00 15.56 6.77
C TYR A 110 -12.70 16.50 7.74
N GLY A 111 -13.23 17.59 7.19
CA GLY A 111 -13.90 18.64 7.91
C GLY A 111 -15.35 18.34 8.28
N ASP A 112 -16.10 19.40 8.52
CA ASP A 112 -17.51 19.34 8.95
C ASP A 112 -18.45 18.94 7.81
N ARG A 113 -18.01 19.10 6.54
CA ARG A 113 -18.73 18.62 5.35
C ARG A 113 -18.47 17.13 5.05
N GLY A 114 -17.71 16.44 5.90
CA GLY A 114 -17.53 15.00 5.80
C GLY A 114 -16.79 14.58 4.52
N PHE A 115 -17.22 13.48 3.91
CA PHE A 115 -16.54 12.84 2.78
C PHE A 115 -17.05 13.31 1.40
N ASP A 116 -18.00 14.24 1.37
CA ASP A 116 -18.51 14.85 0.13
C ASP A 116 -17.52 15.87 -0.47
N GLU A 117 -16.43 16.15 0.25
CA GLU A 117 -15.37 17.05 -0.18
C GLU A 117 -14.00 16.42 -0.07
N ALA A 118 -13.00 17.07 -0.66
CA ALA A 118 -11.61 16.72 -0.43
C ALA A 118 -11.24 16.88 1.06
N PRO A 119 -10.28 16.09 1.56
CA PRO A 119 -9.75 16.28 2.90
C PRO A 119 -9.17 17.69 3.07
N GLU A 120 -9.45 18.35 4.20
CA GLU A 120 -8.89 19.67 4.52
C GLU A 120 -7.39 19.61 4.79
N LYS A 121 -6.90 18.45 5.25
CA LYS A 121 -5.49 18.21 5.47
C LYS A 121 -5.12 16.78 5.08
N VAL A 122 -4.01 16.67 4.36
CA VAL A 122 -3.33 15.41 4.08
C VAL A 122 -2.03 15.42 4.89
N VAL A 123 -1.82 14.35 5.67
CA VAL A 123 -0.57 14.14 6.40
C VAL A 123 0.29 13.19 5.59
N TYR A 124 1.51 13.61 5.33
CA TYR A 124 2.51 12.85 4.60
C TYR A 124 3.52 12.26 5.57
N GLY A 125 3.97 11.06 5.26
CA GLY A 125 5.10 10.39 5.87
C GLY A 125 5.95 9.73 4.80
N ASP A 126 6.74 8.74 5.23
CA ASP A 126 7.71 8.09 4.36
C ASP A 126 7.08 7.00 3.47
N GLY A 127 7.66 6.79 2.29
CA GLY A 127 7.26 5.80 1.30
C GLY A 127 7.80 6.13 -0.09
N ASP A 128 7.11 5.62 -1.11
CA ASP A 128 7.45 5.80 -2.53
C ASP A 128 6.52 6.81 -3.25
N GLY A 129 5.71 7.55 -2.51
CA GLY A 129 4.71 8.49 -3.03
C GLY A 129 3.31 7.89 -3.23
N THR A 130 3.19 6.55 -3.20
CA THR A 130 1.90 5.83 -3.28
C THR A 130 1.73 4.87 -2.11
N VAL A 131 2.73 4.03 -1.85
CA VAL A 131 2.73 2.98 -0.84
C VAL A 131 3.52 3.46 0.37
N ASN A 132 2.86 3.50 1.53
CA ASN A 132 3.53 3.88 2.78
C ASN A 132 4.70 2.95 3.09
N LEU A 133 5.77 3.48 3.66
CA LEU A 133 6.89 2.68 4.13
C LEU A 133 6.42 1.56 5.06
N ALA A 134 5.48 1.84 5.98
CA ALA A 134 4.90 0.81 6.85
C ALA A 134 4.36 -0.40 6.06
N SER A 135 3.71 -0.17 4.92
CA SER A 135 3.20 -1.24 4.04
C SER A 135 4.32 -1.95 3.29
N LEU A 136 5.32 -1.23 2.78
CA LEU A 136 6.47 -1.82 2.08
C LEU A 136 7.28 -2.74 3.00
N ILE A 137 7.47 -2.33 4.26
CA ILE A 137 8.28 -3.07 5.25
C ILE A 137 7.45 -4.15 5.98
N GLY A 138 6.12 -4.10 5.92
CA GLY A 138 5.22 -5.06 6.59
C GLY A 138 5.53 -6.52 6.27
N PRO A 139 5.51 -6.92 4.97
CA PRO A 139 5.88 -8.28 4.57
C PRO A 139 7.33 -8.65 4.89
N ILE A 140 8.27 -7.73 4.71
CA ILE A 140 9.69 -7.93 5.05
C ILE A 140 9.81 -8.35 6.52
N LYS A 141 9.21 -7.59 7.45
CA LYS A 141 9.21 -7.91 8.88
C LYS A 141 8.53 -9.26 9.18
N ALA A 142 7.43 -9.57 8.49
CA ALA A 142 6.73 -10.84 8.69
C ALA A 142 7.57 -12.06 8.27
N TRP A 143 8.49 -11.88 7.32
CA TRP A 143 9.29 -12.95 6.74
C TRP A 143 10.70 -13.05 7.34
N SER A 144 11.29 -11.94 7.79
CA SER A 144 12.68 -11.88 8.27
C SER A 144 12.97 -12.72 9.52
N ASP A 145 11.96 -13.04 10.33
CA ASP A 145 12.13 -13.86 11.54
C ASP A 145 12.14 -15.37 11.24
N SER A 146 11.78 -15.79 10.01
CA SER A 146 11.77 -17.20 9.62
C SER A 146 13.17 -17.64 9.19
N PRO A 147 13.78 -18.65 9.86
CA PRO A 147 15.08 -19.18 9.43
C PRO A 147 15.02 -19.92 8.08
N ALA A 148 13.82 -20.24 7.59
CA ALA A 148 13.60 -20.91 6.31
C ALA A 148 13.51 -19.92 5.13
N GLN A 149 13.29 -18.63 5.39
CA GLN A 149 13.03 -17.61 4.38
C GLN A 149 14.19 -16.62 4.30
N VAL A 150 14.92 -16.64 3.18
CA VAL A 150 15.97 -15.65 2.91
C VAL A 150 15.34 -14.39 2.34
N VAL A 151 15.54 -13.25 3.01
CA VAL A 151 15.04 -11.94 2.59
C VAL A 151 16.18 -10.93 2.58
N GLU A 152 16.50 -10.41 1.41
CA GLU A 152 17.38 -9.26 1.23
C GLU A 152 16.53 -8.01 0.97
N VAL A 153 16.98 -6.86 1.47
CA VAL A 153 16.28 -5.59 1.29
C VAL A 153 17.24 -4.58 0.70
N VAL A 154 16.80 -3.92 -0.37
CA VAL A 154 17.54 -2.82 -1.01
C VAL A 154 16.67 -1.59 -0.97
N GLU A 155 17.08 -0.62 -0.15
CA GLU A 155 16.44 0.68 -0.11
C GLU A 155 16.90 1.54 -1.29
N LEU A 156 15.95 2.25 -1.89
CA LEU A 156 16.13 3.12 -3.04
C LEU A 156 15.64 4.52 -2.68
N PRO A 157 16.52 5.36 -2.09
CA PRO A 157 16.15 6.70 -1.65
C PRO A 157 15.67 7.56 -2.81
N LYS A 158 14.55 8.26 -2.58
CA LYS A 158 13.86 9.18 -3.51
C LYS A 158 13.33 8.53 -4.79
N VAL A 159 13.31 7.20 -4.87
CA VAL A 159 12.69 6.49 -5.99
C VAL A 159 11.19 6.40 -5.72
N SER A 160 10.41 7.00 -6.61
CA SER A 160 8.94 6.96 -6.51
C SER A 160 8.37 5.61 -6.96
N HIS A 161 7.08 5.42 -6.69
CA HIS A 161 6.33 4.22 -7.01
C HIS A 161 6.47 3.82 -8.48
N SER A 162 6.20 4.75 -9.40
CA SER A 162 6.40 4.53 -10.84
C SER A 162 7.88 4.64 -11.25
N GLY A 163 8.66 5.43 -10.50
CA GLY A 163 10.09 5.57 -10.68
C GLY A 163 10.84 4.24 -10.53
N MET A 164 10.33 3.29 -9.72
CA MET A 164 10.91 1.96 -9.57
C MET A 164 11.20 1.24 -10.90
N LEU A 165 10.40 1.51 -11.93
CA LEU A 165 10.52 0.86 -13.25
C LEU A 165 11.39 1.63 -14.26
N SER A 166 11.88 2.82 -13.92
CA SER A 166 12.59 3.70 -14.89
C SER A 166 13.78 4.46 -14.30
N ASP A 167 13.87 4.58 -12.97
CA ASP A 167 14.97 5.22 -12.29
C ASP A 167 16.26 4.41 -12.51
N LYS A 168 17.33 5.12 -12.84
CA LYS A 168 18.61 4.49 -13.17
C LYS A 168 19.14 3.65 -12.01
N SER A 169 19.02 4.13 -10.77
CA SER A 169 19.50 3.39 -9.60
C SER A 169 18.69 2.11 -9.35
N ALA A 170 17.37 2.17 -9.54
CA ALA A 170 16.50 0.99 -9.43
C ALA A 170 16.83 -0.05 -10.52
N LEU A 171 16.95 0.38 -11.77
CA LEU A 171 17.31 -0.48 -12.90
C LEU A 171 18.69 -1.12 -12.73
N GLU A 172 19.68 -0.35 -12.25
CA GLU A 172 21.01 -0.88 -11.94
C GLU A 172 20.97 -1.97 -10.87
N GLN A 173 20.14 -1.83 -9.83
CA GLN A 173 19.98 -2.87 -8.82
C GLN A 173 19.29 -4.11 -9.38
N ILE A 174 18.23 -3.95 -10.18
CA ILE A 174 17.53 -5.08 -10.83
C ILE A 174 18.51 -5.87 -11.71
N ILE A 175 19.31 -5.18 -12.53
CA ILE A 175 20.32 -5.83 -13.38
C ILE A 175 21.35 -6.58 -12.52
N ARG A 176 21.88 -5.95 -11.47
CA ARG A 176 22.85 -6.60 -10.55
C ARG A 176 22.28 -7.87 -9.91
N ILE A 177 21.02 -7.85 -9.48
CA ILE A 177 20.34 -9.01 -8.89
C ILE A 177 20.22 -10.13 -9.92
N ILE A 178 19.77 -9.82 -11.14
CA ILE A 178 19.65 -10.80 -12.22
C ILE A 178 21.02 -11.40 -12.57
N ASP A 179 22.05 -10.59 -12.69
CA ASP A 179 23.42 -11.05 -12.97
C ASP A 179 23.94 -11.96 -11.85
N SER A 180 23.71 -11.61 -10.59
CA SER A 180 24.09 -12.43 -9.43
C SER A 180 23.39 -13.79 -9.45
N ILE A 181 22.10 -13.83 -9.78
CA ILE A 181 21.33 -15.08 -9.90
C ILE A 181 21.91 -15.94 -11.02
N ASN A 182 22.19 -15.35 -12.18
CA ASN A 182 22.72 -16.07 -13.34
C ASN A 182 24.13 -16.64 -13.08
N LEU A 183 25.01 -15.85 -12.44
CA LEU A 183 26.35 -16.30 -12.07
C LEU A 183 26.31 -17.46 -11.07
N ASN A 184 25.46 -17.36 -10.04
CA ASN A 184 25.26 -18.45 -9.08
C ASN A 184 24.68 -19.70 -9.76
N ALA A 185 23.78 -19.58 -10.73
CA ALA A 185 23.25 -20.74 -11.46
C ALA A 185 24.34 -21.46 -12.27
N THR A 186 25.28 -20.72 -12.88
CA THR A 186 26.37 -21.32 -13.68
C THR A 186 27.41 -22.06 -12.84
N SER A 187 27.66 -21.66 -11.58
CA SER A 187 28.62 -22.34 -10.71
C SER A 187 28.11 -23.69 -10.20
N TYR A 188 26.80 -23.87 -10.02
CA TYR A 188 26.21 -25.19 -9.71
C TYR A 188 26.37 -26.19 -10.87
N HIS A 189 26.32 -25.73 -12.13
CA HIS A 189 26.47 -26.60 -13.29
C HIS A 189 27.90 -27.09 -13.55
N HIS A 190 28.92 -26.41 -13.03
CA HIS A 190 30.32 -26.85 -13.14
C HIS A 190 30.79 -27.75 -11.99
N SER A 191 29.96 -27.92 -10.95
CA SER A 191 30.29 -28.68 -9.74
C SER A 191 29.63 -30.07 -9.68
N SER A 192 29.01 -30.51 -10.78
CA SER A 192 28.29 -31.79 -10.91
C SER A 192 29.06 -32.81 -11.74
#